data_AF-V6S7Z5-F1
#
_entry.id   AF-V6S7Z5-F1
#
_cell.length_a   1.000
_cell.length_b   1.000
_cell.length_c   1.000
_cell.angle_alpha   90.00
_cell.angle_beta   90.00
_cell.angle_gamma   90.00
#
_symmetry.space_group_name_H-M   'P 1'
#
loop_
_entity.id
_entity.type
_entity.pdbx_description
1 polymer ?
#
loop_
_entity_poly.entity_id
_entity_poly.type
_entity_poly.pdbx_seq_one_letter_code
_entity_poly.pdbx_strand_id
1 'polypeptide(L)'
;MILSHKNCNIKISNEKIECEYLFLANKTVSWEISLNERLKFQEIILIPEEIIEFQFEIEDIHHKGYYQTQEAVIYYLKKSEAEPKEFFRFCVIEETKLSSQTKSYEFANEILKAISKRYNIPFSYKYYVETKKKRNGMIYLFAMIIIAIVFGIFSSKLK
;
A
#
# COMPACT_ATOMS: atom_id res chain seq x y z
N MET A 1 -14.66 -16.56 1.17
CA MET A 1 -13.29 -17.12 1.01
C MET A 1 -12.47 -16.73 2.23
N ILE A 2 -11.59 -17.60 2.71
CA ILE A 2 -10.70 -17.33 3.85
C ILE A 2 -9.27 -17.53 3.36
N LEU A 3 -8.41 -16.53 3.59
CA LEU A 3 -6.98 -16.58 3.33
C LEU A 3 -6.27 -16.48 4.68
N SER A 4 -5.38 -17.41 4.99
CA SER A 4 -4.69 -17.43 6.28
C SER A 4 -3.25 -17.86 6.11
N HIS A 5 -2.33 -17.09 6.69
CA HIS A 5 -0.92 -17.44 6.73
C HIS A 5 -0.24 -16.82 7.95
N LYS A 6 0.30 -17.67 8.84
CA LYS A 6 1.05 -17.29 10.04
C LYS A 6 0.35 -16.21 10.87
N ASN A 7 0.73 -14.95 10.64
CA ASN A 7 0.33 -13.78 11.39
C ASN A 7 -0.89 -13.06 10.79
N CYS A 8 -1.40 -13.44 9.61
CA CYS A 8 -2.42 -12.71 8.88
C CYS A 8 -3.59 -13.62 8.49
N ASN A 9 -4.81 -13.16 8.75
CA ASN A 9 -6.06 -13.80 8.38
C ASN A 9 -6.97 -12.79 7.67
N ILE A 10 -7.48 -13.17 6.50
CA ILE A 10 -8.37 -12.34 5.69
C ILE A 10 -9.62 -13.14 5.35
N LYS A 11 -10.78 -12.60 5.71
CA LYS A 11 -12.10 -13.15 5.37
C LYS A 11 -12.75 -12.26 4.31
N ILE A 12 -13.02 -12.84 3.15
CA ILE A 12 -13.70 -12.17 2.04
C ILE A 12 -15.11 -12.75 1.93
N SER A 13 -16.11 -11.90 2.14
CA SER A 13 -17.52 -12.20 1.94
C SER A 13 -18.10 -11.33 0.82
N ASN A 14 -19.39 -11.48 0.54
CA ASN A 14 -20.07 -10.64 -0.45
C ASN A 14 -20.29 -9.21 0.05
N GLU A 15 -20.36 -9.01 1.37
CA GLU A 15 -20.71 -7.73 1.99
C GLU A 15 -19.50 -6.98 2.54
N LYS A 16 -18.41 -7.70 2.85
CA LYS A 16 -17.22 -7.11 3.46
C LYS A 16 -15.96 -7.94 3.28
N ILE A 17 -14.82 -7.29 3.51
CA ILE A 17 -13.51 -7.90 3.64
C ILE A 17 -12.97 -7.54 5.00
N GLU A 18 -12.65 -8.54 5.81
CA GLU A 18 -12.08 -8.37 7.15
C GLU A 18 -10.65 -8.87 7.12
N CYS A 19 -9.73 -8.12 7.72
CA CYS A 19 -8.34 -8.51 7.89
C CYS A 19 -7.94 -8.32 9.34
N GLU A 20 -7.25 -9.32 9.87
CA GLU A 20 -6.54 -9.25 11.13
C GLU A 20 -5.12 -9.74 10.89
N TYR A 21 -4.13 -8.94 11.28
CA TYR A 21 -2.74 -9.35 11.23
C TYR A 21 -1.94 -8.85 12.42
N LEU A 22 -0.97 -9.66 12.85
CA LEU A 22 -0.01 -9.26 13.87
C LEU A 22 1.12 -8.49 13.20
N PHE A 23 1.16 -7.20 13.47
CA PHE A 23 2.26 -6.29 13.17
C PHE A 23 3.33 -6.39 14.27
N LEU A 24 4.52 -5.87 14.00
CA LEU A 24 5.72 -6.03 14.84
C LEU A 24 5.47 -5.72 16.32
N ALA A 25 6.30 -6.30 17.18
CA ALA A 25 6.18 -6.21 18.64
C ALA A 25 4.79 -6.66 19.15
N ASN A 26 4.20 -7.67 18.48
CA ASN A 26 2.89 -8.25 18.80
C ASN A 26 1.72 -7.26 18.76
N LYS A 27 1.81 -6.19 17.97
CA LYS A 27 0.70 -5.27 17.75
C LYS A 27 -0.28 -5.87 16.76
N THR A 28 -1.43 -6.35 17.22
CA THR A 28 -2.51 -6.75 16.30
C THR A 28 -3.11 -5.52 15.62
N VAL A 29 -3.22 -5.58 14.29
CA VAL A 29 -3.92 -4.63 13.44
C VAL A 29 -5.11 -5.34 12.83
N SER A 30 -6.29 -4.76 13.00
CA SER A 30 -7.52 -5.26 12.40
C SER A 30 -8.21 -4.15 11.62
N TRP A 31 -8.72 -4.48 10.44
CA TRP A 31 -9.49 -3.55 9.62
C TRP A 31 -10.57 -4.26 8.82
N GLU A 32 -11.56 -3.49 8.39
CA GLU A 32 -12.68 -3.96 7.57
C GLU A 32 -12.88 -3.02 6.38
N ILE A 33 -13.16 -3.60 5.20
CA ILE A 33 -13.67 -2.91 4.03
C ILE A 33 -15.12 -3.35 3.83
N SER A 34 -16.06 -2.42 3.92
CA SER A 34 -17.46 -2.70 3.57
C SER A 34 -17.65 -2.61 2.05
N LEU A 35 -18.33 -3.60 1.47
CA LEU A 35 -18.55 -3.79 0.03
C LEU A 35 -20.05 -3.63 -0.31
N ASN A 36 -20.64 -2.46 -0.06
CA ASN A 36 -22.04 -2.18 -0.41
C ASN A 36 -22.13 -1.47 -1.77
N GLU A 37 -23.07 -0.55 -1.95
CA GLU A 37 -23.09 0.37 -3.12
C GLU A 37 -21.81 1.20 -3.22
N ARG A 38 -21.16 1.47 -2.08
CA ARG A 38 -19.88 2.16 -1.97
C ARG A 38 -18.86 1.28 -1.26
N LEU A 39 -17.59 1.44 -1.60
CA LEU A 39 -16.51 0.86 -0.81
C LEU A 39 -16.20 1.79 0.35
N LYS A 40 -16.14 1.25 1.57
CA LYS A 40 -15.79 2.01 2.76
C LYS A 40 -14.64 1.34 3.49
N PHE A 41 -13.59 2.11 3.77
CA PHE A 41 -12.47 1.71 4.62
C PHE A 41 -12.14 2.86 5.55
N GLN A 42 -12.31 2.68 6.86
CA GLN A 42 -12.15 3.74 7.84
C GLN A 42 -12.99 4.98 7.46
N GLU A 43 -12.36 6.14 7.29
CA GLU A 43 -12.97 7.41 6.87
C GLU A 43 -13.05 7.57 5.33
N ILE A 44 -12.41 6.67 4.58
CA ILE A 44 -12.39 6.72 3.11
C ILE A 44 -13.66 6.05 2.56
N ILE A 45 -14.41 6.81 1.76
CA ILE A 45 -15.58 6.33 1.03
C ILE A 45 -15.30 6.48 -0.47
N LEU A 46 -15.37 5.39 -1.21
CA LEU A 46 -15.17 5.37 -2.66
C LEU A 46 -16.47 4.98 -3.37
N ILE A 47 -16.81 5.77 -4.39
CA ILE A 47 -17.92 5.52 -5.30
C ILE A 47 -17.33 4.74 -6.48
N PRO A 48 -17.75 3.47 -6.71
CA PRO A 48 -17.16 2.59 -7.73
C PRO A 48 -17.02 3.24 -9.11
N GLU A 49 -18.04 3.98 -9.54
CA GLU A 49 -18.13 4.59 -10.87
C GLU A 49 -17.10 5.71 -11.10
N GLU A 50 -16.53 6.26 -10.02
CA GLU A 50 -15.48 7.27 -10.07
C GLU A 50 -14.08 6.65 -10.20
N ILE A 51 -13.93 5.35 -9.96
CA ILE A 51 -12.64 4.67 -9.93
C ILE A 51 -12.26 4.22 -11.34
N ILE A 52 -11.06 4.59 -11.78
CA ILE A 52 -10.46 4.11 -13.04
C ILE A 52 -9.92 2.70 -12.82
N GLU A 53 -9.06 2.54 -11.81
CA GLU A 53 -8.43 1.27 -11.47
C GLU A 53 -7.99 1.25 -10.01
N PHE A 54 -7.77 0.04 -9.50
CA PHE A 54 -6.93 -0.17 -8.33
C PHE A 54 -5.50 -0.53 -8.77
N GLN A 55 -4.52 -0.03 -8.03
CA GLN A 55 -3.12 -0.42 -8.23
C GLN A 55 -2.60 -0.96 -6.91
N PHE A 56 -1.65 -1.89 -6.96
CA PHE A 56 -0.95 -2.30 -5.74
C PHE A 56 0.51 -2.60 -6.02
N GLU A 57 1.34 -2.42 -5.00
CA GLU A 57 2.75 -2.78 -5.00
C GLU A 57 3.11 -3.52 -3.72
N ILE A 58 4.31 -4.10 -3.70
CA ILE A 58 4.88 -4.71 -2.50
C ILE A 58 6.07 -3.86 -2.05
N GLU A 59 5.92 -3.19 -0.91
CA GLU A 59 6.98 -2.35 -0.33
C GLU A 59 7.81 -3.16 0.67
N ASP A 60 9.13 -3.10 0.53
CA ASP A 60 10.06 -3.66 1.50
C ASP A 60 10.25 -2.69 2.67
N ILE A 61 9.69 -3.01 3.83
CA ILE A 61 9.88 -2.21 5.04
C ILE A 61 10.96 -2.82 5.93
N HIS A 62 11.97 -2.00 6.18
CA HIS A 62 13.05 -2.32 7.10
C HIS A 62 12.61 -1.96 8.52
N HIS A 63 12.44 -2.97 9.34
CA HIS A 63 12.18 -2.78 10.76
C HIS A 63 13.46 -2.95 11.56
N LYS A 64 13.68 -2.06 12.53
CA LYS A 64 14.80 -2.18 13.47
C LYS A 64 14.58 -3.44 14.33
N GLY A 65 15.20 -4.55 13.93
CA GLY A 65 15.23 -5.78 14.71
C GLY A 65 14.62 -7.01 14.03
N TYR A 66 15.37 -7.59 13.09
CA TYR A 66 15.34 -9.00 12.66
C TYR A 66 14.47 -9.43 11.48
N TYR A 67 13.42 -8.70 11.06
CA TYR A 67 12.61 -9.11 9.90
C TYR A 67 12.37 -7.96 8.92
N GLN A 68 12.77 -8.17 7.66
CA GLN A 68 12.27 -7.38 6.53
C GLN A 68 10.83 -7.80 6.32
N THR A 69 9.90 -6.85 6.45
CA THR A 69 8.48 -7.13 6.23
C THR A 69 8.09 -6.58 4.87
N GLN A 70 7.45 -7.39 4.05
CA GLN A 70 6.99 -7.00 2.73
C GLN A 70 5.50 -6.65 2.84
N GLU A 71 5.19 -5.36 2.77
CA GLU A 71 3.83 -4.84 2.88
C GLU A 71 3.16 -4.79 1.51
N ALA A 72 1.91 -5.26 1.42
CA ALA A 72 1.07 -4.95 0.29
C ALA A 72 0.42 -3.58 0.51
N VAL A 73 0.67 -2.64 -0.39
CA VAL A 73 0.06 -1.30 -0.37
C VAL A 73 -0.89 -1.17 -1.55
N ILE A 74 -2.16 -0.91 -1.25
CA ILE A 74 -3.23 -0.83 -2.23
C ILE A 74 -3.59 0.64 -2.44
N TYR A 75 -3.76 1.01 -3.70
CA TYR A 75 -4.09 2.35 -4.16
C TYR A 75 -5.35 2.34 -5.02
N TYR A 76 -6.08 3.46 -5.01
CA TYR A 76 -7.15 3.73 -5.97
C TYR A 76 -6.79 4.96 -6.81
N LEU A 77 -7.18 4.95 -8.08
CA LEU A 77 -7.09 6.11 -8.96
C LEU A 77 -8.51 6.53 -9.39
N LYS A 78 -8.90 7.76 -9.09
CA LYS A 78 -10.19 8.32 -9.54
C LYS A 78 -10.06 9.03 -10.87
N LYS A 79 -11.18 9.12 -11.61
CA LYS A 79 -11.29 9.86 -12.90
C LYS A 79 -10.88 11.33 -12.80
N SER A 80 -11.10 11.97 -11.65
CA SER A 80 -10.78 13.37 -11.40
C SER A 80 -9.36 13.60 -10.87
N GLU A 81 -8.57 12.54 -10.68
CA GLU A 81 -7.26 12.61 -10.03
C GLU A 81 -6.15 12.22 -11.02
N ALA A 82 -5.03 12.93 -10.96
CA ALA A 82 -3.87 12.64 -11.80
C ALA A 82 -2.99 11.51 -11.23
N GLU A 83 -3.07 11.27 -9.92
CA GLU A 83 -2.18 10.36 -9.20
C GLU A 83 -2.98 9.47 -8.25
N PRO A 84 -2.62 8.17 -8.14
CA PRO A 84 -3.23 7.26 -7.19
C PRO A 84 -3.09 7.72 -5.73
N LYS A 85 -4.06 7.33 -4.90
CA LYS A 85 -4.07 7.54 -3.46
C LYS A 85 -4.08 6.21 -2.73
N GLU A 86 -3.35 6.14 -1.62
CA GLU A 86 -3.33 4.95 -0.77
C GLU A 86 -4.72 4.70 -0.20
N PHE A 87 -5.18 3.46 -0.31
CA PHE A 87 -6.44 3.01 0.23
C PHE A 87 -6.25 2.30 1.57
N PHE A 88 -5.48 1.22 1.56
CA PHE A 88 -5.15 0.41 2.72
C PHE A 88 -3.84 -0.33 2.49
N ARG A 89 -3.27 -0.84 3.58
CA ARG A 89 -2.07 -1.67 3.56
C ARG A 89 -2.17 -2.78 4.60
N PHE A 90 -1.46 -3.86 4.35
CA PHE A 90 -1.29 -4.95 5.30
C PHE A 90 0.00 -5.71 5.01
N CYS A 91 0.40 -6.57 5.94
CA CYS A 91 1.60 -7.38 5.77
C CYS A 91 1.39 -8.83 6.21
N VAL A 92 2.05 -9.73 5.50
CA VAL A 92 2.22 -11.12 5.92
C VAL A 92 3.68 -11.31 6.33
N ILE A 93 3.92 -11.80 7.54
CA ILE A 93 5.27 -12.07 8.05
C ILE A 93 5.75 -13.39 7.44
N GLU A 94 6.76 -13.29 6.60
CA GLU A 94 7.46 -14.41 6.00
C GLU A 94 8.93 -14.07 5.76
N GLU A 95 9.70 -15.06 5.31
CA GLU A 95 11.05 -14.80 4.81
C GLU A 95 10.97 -13.95 3.55
N THR A 96 11.93 -13.05 3.37
CA THR A 96 11.99 -12.17 2.19
C THR A 96 11.99 -12.98 0.90
N LYS A 97 11.09 -12.63 -0.02
CA LYS A 97 10.98 -13.24 -1.35
C LYS A 97 10.90 -12.15 -2.43
N LEU A 98 10.97 -12.57 -3.69
CA LEU A 98 10.57 -11.70 -4.80
C LEU A 98 9.12 -11.27 -4.61
N SER A 99 8.80 -10.00 -4.90
CA SER A 99 7.49 -9.40 -4.63
C SER A 99 6.30 -10.26 -5.07
N SER A 100 6.34 -10.81 -6.29
CA SER A 100 5.27 -11.66 -6.85
C SER A 100 5.14 -13.05 -6.23
N GLN A 101 6.11 -13.46 -5.40
CA GLN A 101 6.14 -14.73 -4.68
C GLN A 101 5.72 -14.59 -3.21
N THR A 102 5.42 -13.38 -2.77
CA THR A 102 4.99 -13.11 -1.39
C THR A 102 3.52 -13.47 -1.18
N LYS A 103 3.20 -13.86 0.05
CA LYS A 103 1.81 -13.99 0.51
C LYS A 103 1.10 -12.65 0.58
N SER A 104 1.82 -11.56 0.85
CA SER A 104 1.29 -10.20 0.71
C SER A 104 0.75 -9.95 -0.71
N TYR A 105 1.50 -10.35 -1.75
CA TYR A 105 1.05 -10.27 -3.15
C TYR A 105 -0.15 -11.16 -3.43
N GLU A 106 -0.09 -12.44 -3.04
CA GLU A 106 -1.19 -13.39 -3.24
C GLU A 106 -2.50 -12.88 -2.61
N PHE A 107 -2.42 -12.39 -1.37
CA PHE A 107 -3.59 -11.92 -0.64
C PHE A 107 -4.14 -10.63 -1.22
N ALA A 108 -3.27 -9.70 -1.62
CA ALA A 108 -3.69 -8.46 -2.27
C ALA A 108 -4.38 -8.74 -3.61
N ASN A 109 -3.83 -9.68 -4.38
CA ASN A 109 -4.41 -10.11 -5.65
C ASN A 109 -5.81 -10.72 -5.47
N GLU A 110 -6.00 -11.59 -4.48
CA GLU A 110 -7.30 -12.20 -4.20
C GLU A 110 -8.34 -11.20 -3.65
N ILE A 111 -7.92 -10.25 -2.80
CA ILE A 111 -8.76 -9.14 -2.35
C ILE A 111 -9.23 -8.31 -3.55
N LEU A 112 -8.28 -7.85 -4.38
CA LEU A 112 -8.59 -6.98 -5.51
C LEU A 112 -9.38 -7.70 -6.60
N LYS A 113 -9.17 -9.00 -6.78
CA LYS A 113 -10.00 -9.84 -7.65
C LYS A 113 -11.44 -9.92 -7.18
N ALA A 114 -11.68 -10.04 -5.86
CA ALA A 114 -13.03 -10.02 -5.31
C ALA A 114 -13.73 -8.66 -5.50
N ILE A 115 -13.01 -7.56 -5.24
CA ILE A 115 -13.50 -6.18 -5.46
C ILE A 115 -13.78 -5.95 -6.96
N SER A 116 -12.83 -6.32 -7.82
CA SER A 116 -12.91 -6.18 -9.27
C SER A 116 -14.12 -6.91 -9.83
N LYS A 117 -14.33 -8.16 -9.40
CA LYS A 117 -15.49 -8.96 -9.83
C LYS A 117 -16.82 -8.31 -9.41
N ARG A 118 -16.88 -7.69 -8.24
CA ARG A 118 -18.11 -7.07 -7.71
C ARG A 118 -18.46 -5.76 -8.42
N TYR A 119 -17.47 -4.91 -8.68
CA TYR A 119 -17.68 -3.54 -9.18
C TYR A 119 -17.28 -3.33 -10.64
N ASN A 120 -16.73 -4.36 -11.29
CA ASN A 120 -16.17 -4.29 -12.64
C ASN A 120 -15.08 -3.21 -12.78
N ILE A 121 -14.22 -3.09 -11.78
CA ILE A 121 -13.10 -2.15 -11.75
C ILE A 121 -11.81 -2.94 -12.01
N PRO A 122 -10.98 -2.56 -13.00
CA PRO A 122 -9.72 -3.24 -13.25
C PRO A 122 -8.73 -3.01 -12.11
N PHE A 123 -7.78 -3.93 -11.96
CA PHE A 123 -6.66 -3.74 -11.04
C PHE A 123 -5.35 -4.23 -11.65
N SER A 124 -4.23 -3.64 -11.21
CA SER A 124 -2.91 -4.04 -11.68
C SER A 124 -1.84 -4.01 -10.57
N TYR A 125 -0.93 -4.97 -10.64
CA TYR A 125 0.32 -4.92 -9.88
C TYR A 125 1.28 -3.94 -10.55
N LYS A 126 1.92 -3.09 -9.76
CA LYS A 126 3.00 -2.20 -10.18
C LYS A 126 4.24 -2.49 -9.34
N TYR A 127 5.41 -2.42 -9.97
CA TYR A 127 6.67 -2.45 -9.22
C TYR A 127 6.85 -1.20 -8.35
N TYR A 128 6.31 -0.07 -8.83
CA TYR A 128 6.28 1.19 -8.11
C TYR A 128 5.03 1.98 -8.51
N VAL A 129 4.29 2.47 -7.53
CA VAL A 129 3.15 3.39 -7.70
C VAL A 129 3.60 4.79 -7.35
N GLU A 130 3.65 5.67 -8.35
CA GLU A 130 3.90 7.10 -8.14
C GLU A 130 2.68 7.73 -7.45
N THR A 131 2.90 8.37 -6.31
CA THR A 131 1.84 9.09 -5.58
C THR A 131 2.30 10.50 -5.27
N LYS A 132 1.35 11.42 -5.07
CA LYS A 132 1.68 12.80 -4.64
C LYS A 132 2.60 12.84 -3.42
N LYS A 133 2.41 11.93 -2.47
CA LYS A 133 3.23 11.80 -1.26
C LYS A 133 4.67 11.40 -1.60
N LYS A 134 4.85 10.40 -2.46
CA LYS A 134 6.17 9.91 -2.88
C LYS A 134 6.92 10.97 -3.71
N ARG A 135 6.24 11.60 -4.68
CA ARG A 135 6.79 12.72 -5.45
C ARG A 135 7.27 13.86 -4.56
N ASN A 136 6.43 14.30 -3.61
CA ASN A 136 6.79 15.37 -2.69
C ASN A 136 8.03 15.00 -1.86
N GLY A 137 8.11 13.74 -1.39
CA GLY A 137 9.30 13.23 -0.69
C GLY A 137 10.58 13.35 -1.50
N MET A 138 10.54 13.01 -2.79
CA MET A 138 11.68 13.18 -3.69
C MET A 138 12.07 14.65 -3.89
N ILE A 139 11.09 15.54 -4.05
CA ILE A 139 11.34 16.99 -4.16
C ILE A 139 12.05 17.51 -2.91
N TYR A 140 11.60 17.12 -1.71
CA TYR A 140 12.26 17.52 -0.46
C TYR A 140 13.70 16.98 -0.37
N LEU A 141 13.94 15.73 -0.78
CA LEU A 141 15.29 15.17 -0.81
C LEU A 141 16.21 15.96 -1.73
N PHE A 142 15.77 16.30 -2.95
CA PHE A 142 16.54 17.12 -3.87
C PHE A 142 16.83 18.51 -3.31
N ALA A 143 15.84 19.15 -2.66
CA ALA A 143 16.05 20.44 -2.01
C ALA A 143 17.14 20.37 -0.92
N MET A 144 17.14 19.31 -0.10
CA MET A 144 18.17 19.10 0.93
C MET A 144 19.57 18.88 0.34
N ILE A 145 19.68 18.13 -0.76
CA ILE A 145 20.96 17.93 -1.46
C ILE A 145 21.49 19.26 -1.99
N ILE A 146 20.64 20.08 -2.63
CA ILE A 146 21.03 21.39 -3.13
C ILE A 146 21.52 22.29 -1.98
N ILE A 147 20.79 22.32 -0.86
CA ILE A 147 21.19 23.08 0.33
C ILE A 147 22.56 22.61 0.85
N ALA A 148 22.78 21.30 0.96
CA ALA A 148 24.05 20.75 1.41
C ALA A 148 25.22 21.12 0.50
N ILE A 149 25.02 21.09 -0.83
CA ILE A 149 26.03 21.51 -1.81
C ILE A 149 26.36 23.00 -1.64
N VAL A 150 25.33 23.85 -1.51
CA VAL A 150 25.51 25.29 -1.33
C VAL A 150 26.30 25.59 -0.05
N PHE A 151 25.96 24.96 1.08
CA PHE A 151 26.73 25.09 2.32
C PHE A 151 28.18 24.59 2.18
N GLY A 152 28.40 23.48 1.46
CA GLY A 152 29.74 22.97 1.17
C GLY A 152 30.59 23.97 0.39
N ILE A 153 30.02 24.62 -0.63
CA ILE A 153 30.70 25.66 -1.43
C ILE A 153 30.96 26.93 -0.62
N PHE A 154 30.03 27.38 0.21
CA PHE A 154 30.25 28.57 1.06
C PHE A 154 31.32 28.31 2.12
N SER A 155 31.29 27.14 2.76
CA SER A 155 32.28 26.73 3.76
C SER A 155 33.70 26.63 3.18
N SER A 156 33.85 26.19 1.92
CA SER A 156 35.16 26.10 1.27
C SER A 156 35.72 27.45 0.82
N LYS A 157 34.88 28.47 0.61
CA LYS A 157 35.30 29.85 0.29
C LYS A 157 35.60 30.72 1.53
N LEU A 158 35.21 30.26 2.72
CA LEU A 158 35.50 30.91 4.01
C LEU A 158 36.83 30.44 4.63
N LYS A 159 37.56 29.54 3.96
CA LYS A 159 38.96 29.20 4.22
C LYS A 159 39.86 29.96 3.26
#